data_AF-A0A0V8JMW8-F1
#
_entry.id   AF-A0A0V8JMW8-F1
#
_cell.length_a   1.000
_cell.length_b   1.000
_cell.length_c   1.000
_cell.angle_alpha   90.00
_cell.angle_beta   90.00
_cell.angle_gamma   90.00
#
_symmetry.space_group_name_H-M   'P 1'
#
loop_
_entity.id
_entity.type
_entity.pdbx_description
1 polymer ?
#
loop_
_entity_poly.entity_id
_entity_poly.type
_entity_poly.pdbx_seq_one_letter_code
_entity_poly.pdbx_strand_id
1 'polypeptide(L)' 'MKGFIVADYAERFQEEIKQLGEWVQQGKIKYRENVVEGFENVPEAFLGLFSGANLGKQLVKVAE' A
#
# COMPACT_ATOMS: atom_id res chain seq x y z
N MET A 1 -10.01 20.66 15.04
CA MET A 1 -9.57 19.71 14.01
C MET A 1 -9.55 18.31 14.62
N LYS A 2 -10.09 17.29 13.94
CA LYS A 2 -9.97 15.89 14.36
C LYS A 2 -8.95 15.21 13.43
N GLY A 3 -8.00 14.49 13.99
CA GLY A 3 -7.10 13.64 13.20
C GLY A 3 -7.84 12.45 12.60
N PHE A 4 -7.23 11.79 11.62
CA PHE A 4 -7.74 10.53 11.06
C PHE A 4 -6.70 9.45 11.30
N ILE A 5 -7.07 8.43 12.07
CA ILE A 5 -6.27 7.24 12.29
C ILE A 5 -7.09 6.06 11.79
N VAL A 6 -6.52 5.24 10.90
CA VAL A 6 -7.22 4.07 10.32
C VAL A 6 -7.74 3.14 11.42
N ALA A 7 -6.98 2.99 12.51
CA ALA A 7 -7.35 2.15 13.65
C ALA A 7 -8.64 2.60 14.36
N ASP A 8 -9.01 3.89 14.31
CA ASP A 8 -10.26 4.39 14.90
C ASP A 8 -11.51 3.82 14.19
N TYR A 9 -11.35 3.23 13.01
CA TYR A 9 -12.41 2.68 12.17
C TYR A 9 -12.25 1.17 11.94
N ALA A 10 -11.48 0.47 12.78
CA ALA A 10 -11.18 -0.95 12.60
C ALA A 10 -12.44 -1.84 12.46
N GLU A 11 -13.55 -1.47 13.11
CA GLU A 11 -14.84 -2.17 13.00
C GLU A 11 -15.40 -2.20 11.57
N ARG A 12 -15.04 -1.23 10.73
CA ARG A 12 -15.51 -1.10 9.34
C ARG A 12 -14.56 -1.70 8.31
N PHE A 13 -13.40 -2.18 8.74
CA PHE A 13 -12.34 -2.65 7.84
C PHE A 13 -12.82 -3.76 6.88
N GLN A 14 -13.67 -4.68 7.36
CA GLN A 14 -14.19 -5.79 6.54
C GLN A 14 -15.14 -5.32 5.42
N GLU A 15 -15.99 -4.34 5.71
CA GLU A 15 -16.88 -3.74 4.71
C GLU A 15 -16.05 -2.98 3.66
N GLU A 16 -15.09 -2.20 4.13
CA GLU A 16 -14.31 -1.28 3.31
C GLU A 16 -13.34 -2.04 2.40
N ILE A 17 -12.66 -3.08 2.88
CA ILE A 17 -11.75 -3.89 2.05
C ILE A 17 -12.50 -4.59 0.91
N LYS A 18 -13.72 -5.07 1.17
CA LYS A 18 -14.57 -5.68 0.15
C LYS A 18 -14.93 -4.66 -0.93
N GLN A 19 -15.42 -3.48 -0.53
CA GLN A 19 -15.83 -2.45 -1.47
C GLN A 19 -14.65 -1.93 -2.32
N LEU A 20 -13.49 -1.72 -1.69
CA LEU A 20 -12.28 -1.29 -2.39
C LEU A 20 -11.81 -2.36 -3.38
N GLY A 21 -11.86 -3.64 -2.99
CA GLY A 21 -11.55 -4.77 -3.89
C GLY A 21 -12.46 -4.81 -5.12
N GLU A 22 -13.77 -4.60 -4.93
CA GLU A 22 -14.71 -4.50 -6.04
C GLU A 22 -14.38 -3.34 -6.99
N TRP A 23 -13.99 -2.17 -6.46
CA TRP A 23 -13.61 -1.03 -7.30
C TRP A 23 -12.30 -1.24 -8.04
N VAL A 24 -11.34 -1.95 -7.46
CA VAL A 24 -10.11 -2.39 -8.16
C VAL A 24 -10.49 -3.32 -9.32
N GLN A 25 -11.32 -4.33 -9.09
CA GLN A 25 -11.76 -5.27 -10.13
C GLN A 25 -12.55 -4.58 -11.24
N GLN A 26 -13.40 -3.61 -10.89
CA GLN A 26 -14.16 -2.79 -11.85
C GLN A 26 -13.27 -1.75 -12.57
N GLY A 27 -11.99 -1.63 -12.22
CA GLY A 27 -11.07 -0.66 -12.79
C GLY A 27 -11.35 0.79 -12.40
N LYS A 28 -12.21 1.03 -11.40
CA LYS A 28 -12.55 2.35 -10.84
C LYS A 28 -11.42 2.90 -9.97
N ILE A 29 -10.64 2.02 -9.35
CA ILE A 29 -9.36 2.37 -8.71
C ILE A 29 -8.24 1.99 -9.67
N LYS A 30 -7.37 2.97 -9.97
CA LYS A 30 -6.06 2.70 -10.58
C LYS A 30 -5.01 2.76 -9.49
N TYR A 31 -4.18 1.73 -9.41
CA TYR A 31 -3.07 1.67 -8.46
C TYR A 31 -1.76 1.47 -9.22
N ARG A 32 -0.66 1.86 -8.58
CA ARG A 32 0.70 1.62 -9.05
C ARG A 32 1.50 1.07 -7.90
N GLU A 33 2.37 0.13 -8.21
CA GLU A 33 3.28 -0.50 -7.28
C GLU A 33 4.70 -0.29 -7.77
N ASN A 34 5.61 -0.10 -6.83
CA ASN A 34 7.05 -0.15 -7.06
C ASN A 34 7.57 -1.35 -6.25
N VAL A 35 7.95 -2.41 -6.95
CA VAL A 35 8.33 -3.69 -6.34
C VAL A 35 9.84 -3.85 -6.37
N VAL A 36 10.44 -4.04 -5.19
CA VAL A 36 11.85 -4.38 -5.01
C VAL A 36 11.94 -5.87 -4.65
N GLU A 37 12.82 -6.62 -5.29
CA GLU A 37 13.00 -8.05 -5.01
C GLU A 37 14.03 -8.26 -3.90
N GLY A 38 13.83 -9.26 -3.04
CA GLY A 38 14.78 -9.64 -2.00
C GLY A 38 14.55 -8.91 -0.67
N PHE A 39 14.42 -9.68 0.42
CA PHE A 39 14.21 -9.12 1.76
C PHE A 39 15.40 -8.28 2.24
N GLU A 40 16.60 -8.62 1.81
CA GLU A 40 17.84 -7.88 2.05
C GLU A 40 17.77 -6.42 1.58
N ASN A 41 16.89 -6.11 0.62
CA ASN A 41 16.73 -4.77 0.06
C ASN A 41 15.69 -3.90 0.79
N VAL A 42 15.10 -4.39 1.90
CA VAL A 42 14.19 -3.60 2.74
C VAL A 42 14.79 -2.25 3.20
N PRO A 43 16.06 -2.16 3.65
CA PRO A 43 16.63 -0.88 4.07
C PRO A 43 16.67 0.15 2.94
N GLU A 44 17.10 -0.25 1.74
CA GLU A 44 17.15 0.63 0.57
C GLU A 44 15.74 1.03 0.12
N ALA A 45 14.81 0.07 0.04
CA ALA A 45 13.41 0.32 -0.30
C ALA A 45 12.74 1.31 0.68
N PHE A 46 13.06 1.21 1.97
CA PHE A 46 12.55 2.12 2.99
C PHE A 46 13.14 3.53 2.86
N LEU A 47 14.44 3.65 2.63
CA LEU A 47 15.09 4.95 2.39
C LEU A 47 14.54 5.64 1.14
N GLY A 48 14.19 4.86 0.10
CA GLY A 48 13.55 5.35 -1.11
C GLY A 48 12.24 6.11 -0.88
N LEU A 49 11.51 5.81 0.21
CA LEU A 49 10.29 6.54 0.59
C LEU A 49 10.55 8.02 0.89
N PHE A 50 11.74 8.33 1.42
CA PHE A 50 12.11 9.68 1.86
C PHE A 50 12.80 10.49 0.76
N SER A 51 13.34 9.83 -0.28
CA SER A 51 13.90 10.49 -1.46
C SER A 51 12.89 10.69 -2.59
N GLY A 52 11.69 10.13 -2.46
CA GLY A 52 10.67 10.17 -3.53
C GLY A 52 10.99 9.26 -4.71
N ALA A 53 11.82 8.23 -4.50
CA ALA A 53 12.22 7.31 -5.55
C ALA A 53 11.07 6.39 -6.03
N ASN A 54 10.02 6.22 -5.21
CA ASN A 54 8.90 5.35 -5.52
C ASN A 54 7.72 6.08 -6.19
N LEU A 55 7.20 5.49 -7.26
CA LEU A 55 5.93 5.89 -7.86
C LEU A 55 4.83 4.91 -7.44
N GLY A 56 4.00 5.32 -6.49
CA GLY A 56 2.95 4.47 -5.93
C GLY A 56 3.40 3.68 -4.70
N LYS A 57 2.78 2.53 -4.46
CA LYS A 57 3.02 1.72 -3.27
C LYS A 57 4.38 1.01 -3.36
N GLN A 58 5.29 1.32 -2.44
CA GLN A 58 6.54 0.58 -2.27
C GLN A 58 6.25 -0.81 -1.68
N LEU A 59 6.73 -1.86 -2.32
CA LEU A 59 6.63 -3.25 -1.89
C LEU A 59 8.00 -3.93 -1.97
N VAL A 60 8.24 -4.88 -1.08
CA VAL A 60 9.40 -5.78 -1.15
C VAL A 60 8.90 -7.21 -1.35
N LYS A 61 9.29 -7.85 -2.44
CA LYS A 61 8.97 -9.25 -2.75
C LYS A 61 9.98 -10.15 -2.03
N VAL A 62 9.49 -10.95 -1.10
CA VAL A 62 10.32 -11.79 -0.20
C VAL A 62 10.40 -13.26 -0.62
N ALA A 63 9.53 -13.69 -1.53
CA ALA A 63 9.47 -15.04 -2.09
C ALA A 63 8.72 -15.00 -3.42
N GLU A 64 8.82 -16.10 -4.19
CA GLU A 64 7.96 -16.38 -5.36
C GLU A 64 6.55 -16.80 -4.96
#